data_AF-H9TIT3-F1
#
_entry.id   AF-H9TIT3-F1
#
_cell.length_a   1.000
_cell.length_b   1.000
_cell.length_c   1.000
_cell.angle_alpha   90.00
_cell.angle_beta   90.00
_cell.angle_gamma   90.00
#
_symmetry.space_group_name_H-M   'P 1'
#
loop_
_entity.id
_entity.type
_entity.pdbx_description
1 polymer ?
#
loop_
_entity_poly.entity_id
_entity_poly.type
_entity_poly.pdbx_seq_one_letter_code
_entity_poly.pdbx_strand_id
1 'polypeptide(L)' 'MIKEIVANIKSDDLEILFRMDSGYFDEKIIETIESLGCKYLIKAKS' A
#
# COMPACT_ATOMS: atom_id res chain seq x y z
N MET A 1 -9.17 1.32 6.45
CA MET A 1 -8.36 2.43 5.93
C MET A 1 -7.74 2.18 4.56
N ILE A 2 -6.75 1.28 4.36
CA ILE A 2 -6.11 1.08 3.01
C ILE A 2 -7.14 0.73 1.92
N LYS A 3 -8.03 -0.23 2.20
CA LYS A 3 -9.10 -0.63 1.26
C LYS A 3 -10.01 0.56 0.89
N GLU A 4 -10.34 1.41 1.85
CA GLU A 4 -11.19 2.59 1.62
C GLU A 4 -10.47 3.65 0.80
N ILE A 5 -9.18 3.89 1.07
CA ILE A 5 -8.36 4.82 0.28
C ILE A 5 -8.35 4.37 -1.18
N VAL A 6 -8.01 3.11 -1.44
CA VAL A 6 -7.97 2.57 -2.81
C VAL A 6 -9.34 2.65 -3.48
N ALA A 7 -10.43 2.29 -2.79
CA ALA A 7 -11.77 2.35 -3.35
C ALA A 7 -12.20 3.77 -3.77
N ASN A 8 -11.69 4.81 -3.10
CA ASN A 8 -12.06 6.20 -3.41
C ASN A 8 -11.15 6.87 -4.46
N ILE A 9 -9.97 6.31 -4.75
CA ILE A 9 -9.00 6.92 -5.67
C ILE A 9 -8.70 6.07 -6.91
N LYS A 10 -9.00 4.77 -6.89
CA LYS A 10 -8.66 3.86 -7.98
C LYS A 10 -9.55 4.12 -9.19
N SER A 11 -8.93 4.54 -10.28
CA SER A 11 -9.46 4.48 -11.64
C SER A 11 -8.57 3.57 -12.48
N ASP A 12 -9.06 3.09 -13.62
CA ASP A 12 -8.35 2.09 -14.44
C ASP A 12 -6.95 2.54 -14.89
N ASP A 13 -6.72 3.86 -15.02
CA ASP A 13 -5.44 4.44 -15.43
C ASP A 13 -4.51 4.85 -14.27
N LEU A 14 -4.90 4.61 -13.00
CA LEU A 14 -4.15 5.11 -11.84
C LEU A 14 -3.33 4.01 -11.16
N GLU A 15 -2.00 4.18 -11.16
CA GLU A 15 -1.09 3.33 -10.38
C GLU A 15 -0.87 3.92 -8.98
N ILE A 16 -1.10 3.12 -7.94
CA ILE A 16 -0.97 3.54 -6.54
C ILE A 16 0.26 2.88 -5.90
N LEU A 17 1.15 3.73 -5.36
CA LEU A 17 2.33 3.31 -4.60
C LEU A 17 2.22 3.76 -3.14
N PHE A 18 2.21 2.80 -2.21
CA PHE A 18 2.25 3.06 -0.77
C PHE A 18 3.68 3.13 -0.25
N ARG A 19 4.06 4.23 0.40
CA ARG A 19 5.37 4.38 1.05
C ARG A 19 5.21 4.33 2.56
N MET A 20 6.01 3.51 3.23
CA MET A 20 5.99 3.39 4.69
C MET A 20 7.38 3.18 5.27
N ASP A 21 7.58 3.59 6.53
CA ASP A 21 8.77 3.24 7.29
C ASP A 21 8.66 1.80 7.81
N SER A 22 9.79 1.11 7.97
CA SER A 22 9.83 -0.28 8.43
C SER A 22 9.27 -0.49 9.85
N GLY A 23 9.08 0.57 10.63
CA GLY A 23 8.40 0.51 11.93
C GLY A 23 6.87 0.33 11.82
N TYR A 24 6.30 0.57 10.64
CA TYR A 24 4.87 0.37 10.33
C TYR A 24 4.64 -0.84 9.40
N PHE A 25 5.69 -1.63 9.18
CA PHE A 25 5.63 -2.86 8.39
C PHE A 25 4.87 -3.95 9.17
N ASP A 26 3.80 -4.46 8.58
CA ASP A 26 2.99 -5.58 9.07
C ASP A 26 2.61 -6.46 7.86
N GLU A 27 2.69 -7.77 8.00
CA GLU A 27 2.34 -8.74 6.95
C GLU A 27 0.91 -8.51 6.42
N LYS A 28 -0.06 -8.22 7.31
CA LYS A 28 -1.45 -7.95 6.92
C LYS A 28 -1.59 -6.69 6.06
N ILE A 29 -0.71 -5.70 6.29
CA ILE A 29 -0.69 -4.48 5.49
C ILE A 29 -0.19 -4.80 4.08
N ILE A 30 0.86 -5.61 3.95
CA ILE A 30 1.42 -6.02 2.65
C ILE A 30 0.43 -6.86 1.86
N GLU A 31 -0.15 -7.90 2.48
CA GLU A 31 -1.17 -8.74 1.86
C GLU A 31 -2.38 -7.91 1.37
N THR A 32 -2.77 -6.90 2.14
CA THR A 32 -3.86 -6.00 1.74
C THR A 32 -3.47 -5.16 0.53
N ILE A 33 -2.25 -4.63 0.46
CA ILE A 33 -1.79 -3.82 -0.68
C ILE A 33 -1.66 -4.68 -1.94
N GLU A 34 -1.09 -5.87 -1.82
CA GLU A 34 -0.89 -6.81 -2.93
C GLU A 34 -2.22 -7.35 -3.48
N SER A 35 -3.16 -7.70 -2.60
CA SER A 35 -4.51 -8.15 -3.02
C SER A 35 -5.32 -7.07 -3.73
N LEU A 36 -4.97 -5.80 -3.56
CA LEU A 36 -5.58 -4.66 -4.27
C LEU A 36 -4.85 -4.33 -5.59
N GLY A 37 -3.79 -5.07 -5.92
CA GLY A 37 -2.93 -4.85 -7.10
C GLY A 37 -2.09 -3.58 -7.01
N CYS A 38 -1.87 -3.06 -5.80
CA CYS A 38 -1.09 -1.84 -5.56
C CYS A 38 0.38 -2.18 -5.27
N LYS A 39 1.27 -1.20 -5.41
CA LYS A 39 2.70 -1.35 -5.10
C LYS A 39 3.03 -0.75 -3.74
N TYR A 40 4.16 -1.15 -3.16
CA TYR A 40 4.69 -0.56 -1.93
C TYR A 40 6.20 -0.36 -1.97
N LEU A 41 6.67 0.59 -1.15
CA LEU A 41 8.07 0.83 -0.85
C LEU A 41 8.26 0.94 0.67
N ILE A 42 9.05 0.03 1.24
CA ILE A 42 9.39 0.04 2.66
C ILE A 42 10.73 0.72 2.83
N LYS A 43 10.76 1.81 3.59
CA LYS A 43 11.99 2.47 4.00
C LYS A 43 12.56 1.73 5.21
N ALA A 44 13.70 1.08 5.04
CA ALA A 44 14.44 0.48 6.15
C ALA A 44 14.86 1.58 7.14
N LYS A 45 14.79 1.28 8.44
CA LYS A 45 15.47 2.09 9.45
C LYS A 45 16.98 1.99 9.20
N SER A 46 17.62 3.16 9.16
CA SER A 46 19.08 3.32 9.16
C SER A 46 19.65 3.01 10.53
#